data_AF-A0A946IMM5-F1
#
_entry.id   AF-A0A946IMM5-F1
#
_cell.length_a   1.000
_cell.length_b   1.000
_cell.length_c   1.000
_cell.angle_alpha   90.00
_cell.angle_beta   90.00
_cell.angle_gamma   90.00
#
_symmetry.space_group_name_H-M   'P 1'
#
loop_
_entity.id
_entity.type
_entity.pdbx_description
1 polymer ?
#
loop_
_entity_poly.entity_id
_entity_poly.type
_entity_poly.pdbx_seq_one_letter_code
_entity_poly.pdbx_strand_id
1 'polypeptide(L)'
;MKYHIQKKFTIILLFISISVFSQNYTISGYVQEESNGENLIGVSVFDKSSNKGTSTNQYGFYSITLPKGKYEILYSFIGLKTIEKSINLEENTRINVSLKENATLINEIEITEEGLDKNVEKTSMSQVKLKIQNIKSIPAILGEVDVLKAAQLLPGISGGGEGSAGLYVRGGGPDQNLVLLDEAVVYNAAHLFGFFSVFNADAIKDINIIKGGMPAEYGGRLSSVLDITMKDGNNKEYQADGGIGLLSSRMTLQGPIQKNKSSFIISGRRTYIDVLSKPFLNKKDEETGEPNPFSGSGYYFYDLTTKINYRISDK
;
A
#
# COMPACT_ATOMS: atom_id res chain seq x y z
N MET A 1 52.54 -44.30 -22.83
CA MET A 1 51.10 -44.16 -22.50
C MET A 1 50.83 -43.35 -21.21
N LYS A 2 51.60 -43.53 -20.11
CA LYS A 2 51.41 -42.77 -18.85
C LYS A 2 51.53 -41.24 -18.95
N TYR A 3 52.45 -40.72 -19.77
CA TYR A 3 52.66 -39.26 -19.95
C TYR A 3 51.50 -38.52 -20.64
N HIS A 4 50.73 -39.19 -21.51
CA HIS A 4 49.57 -38.58 -22.16
C HIS A 4 48.36 -38.49 -21.23
N ILE A 5 48.23 -39.41 -20.28
CA ILE A 5 47.16 -39.40 -19.28
C ILE A 5 47.38 -38.28 -18.26
N GLN A 6 48.63 -38.06 -17.82
CA GLN A 6 48.95 -36.94 -16.91
C GLN A 6 48.71 -35.57 -17.56
N LYS A 7 49.13 -35.36 -18.83
CA LYS A 7 48.85 -34.09 -19.54
C LYS A 7 47.36 -33.81 -19.73
N LYS A 8 46.54 -34.84 -20.03
CA LYS A 8 45.08 -34.68 -20.14
C LYS A 8 44.43 -34.35 -18.80
N PHE A 9 44.93 -34.92 -17.70
CA PHE A 9 44.43 -34.63 -16.36
C PHE A 9 44.77 -33.20 -15.90
N THR A 10 45.97 -32.71 -16.20
CA THR A 10 46.38 -31.32 -15.90
C THR A 10 45.57 -30.29 -16.70
N ILE A 11 45.24 -30.58 -17.97
CA ILE A 11 44.40 -29.70 -18.79
C ILE A 11 42.95 -29.64 -18.26
N ILE A 12 42.41 -30.76 -17.78
CA ILE A 12 41.08 -30.82 -17.15
C ILE A 12 41.07 -30.01 -15.84
N LEU A 13 42.11 -30.11 -15.02
CA LEU A 13 42.22 -29.35 -13.77
C LEU A 13 42.31 -27.82 -14.02
N LEU A 14 42.95 -27.41 -15.12
CA LEU A 14 43.07 -26.01 -15.54
C LEU A 14 41.75 -25.43 -16.07
N PHE A 15 40.90 -26.26 -16.68
CA PHE A 15 39.57 -25.85 -17.11
C PHE A 15 38.57 -25.73 -15.94
N ILE A 16 38.76 -26.52 -14.88
CA ILE A 16 37.91 -26.46 -13.67
C ILE A 16 38.16 -25.17 -12.87
N SER A 17 39.38 -24.63 -12.86
CA SER A 17 39.70 -23.39 -12.13
C SER A 17 39.18 -22.11 -12.80
N ILE A 18 38.86 -22.15 -14.11
CA ILE A 18 38.28 -21.00 -14.83
C ILE A 18 36.79 -20.82 -14.51
N SER A 19 36.10 -21.88 -14.04
CA SER A 19 34.69 -21.82 -13.66
C SER A 19 34.41 -21.22 -12.28
N VAL A 20 35.44 -20.78 -11.52
CA VAL A 20 35.30 -20.39 -10.10
C VAL A 20 35.14 -18.87 -9.88
N PHE A 21 35.10 -18.03 -10.93
CA PHE A 21 35.13 -16.56 -10.77
C PHE A 21 33.87 -15.79 -11.22
N SER A 22 32.68 -16.31 -10.95
CA SER A 22 31.47 -15.45 -10.91
C SER A 22 30.84 -15.54 -9.52
N GLN A 23 31.41 -14.83 -8.56
CA GLN A 23 30.76 -14.63 -7.26
C GLN A 23 29.67 -13.58 -7.44
N ASN A 24 28.43 -13.98 -7.19
CA ASN A 24 27.30 -13.08 -7.12
C ASN A 24 27.21 -12.50 -5.71
N TYR A 25 26.95 -11.20 -5.63
CA TYR A 25 26.69 -10.50 -4.39
C TYR A 25 25.33 -9.81 -4.46
N THR A 26 24.75 -9.51 -3.30
CA THR A 26 23.42 -8.96 -3.19
C THR A 26 23.47 -7.53 -2.68
N ILE A 27 22.82 -6.64 -3.42
CA ILE A 27 22.49 -5.28 -2.96
C ILE A 27 21.08 -5.34 -2.38
N SER A 28 20.93 -4.94 -1.13
CA SER A 28 19.64 -4.94 -0.44
C SER A 28 19.42 -3.67 0.35
N GLY A 29 18.19 -3.39 0.77
CA GLY A 29 17.92 -2.26 1.64
C GLY A 29 16.45 -1.84 1.61
N TYR A 30 16.19 -0.69 2.22
CA TYR A 30 14.86 -0.11 2.28
C TYR A 30 14.82 1.19 1.48
N VAL A 31 13.73 1.39 0.74
CA VAL A 31 13.42 2.68 0.13
C VAL A 31 12.31 3.35 0.92
N GLN A 32 12.56 4.58 1.33
CA GLN A 32 11.63 5.39 2.13
C GLN A 32 11.39 6.74 1.45
N GLU A 33 10.29 7.38 1.82
CA GLU A 33 10.06 8.77 1.49
C GLU A 33 10.79 9.66 2.49
N GLU A 34 11.48 10.69 2.00
CA GLU A 34 12.33 11.52 2.85
C GLU A 34 11.53 12.40 3.83
N SER A 35 10.34 12.86 3.40
CA SER A 35 9.52 13.83 4.13
C SER A 35 8.90 13.24 5.41
N ASN A 36 8.47 11.99 5.37
CA ASN A 36 7.70 11.36 6.46
C ASN A 36 8.37 10.06 6.99
N GLY A 37 9.35 9.52 6.27
CA GLY A 37 10.01 8.26 6.62
C GLY A 37 9.17 7.01 6.37
N GLU A 38 8.08 7.10 5.61
CA GLU A 38 7.27 5.95 5.22
C GLU A 38 8.01 5.06 4.22
N ASN A 39 7.86 3.75 4.36
CA ASN A 39 8.43 2.80 3.40
C ASN A 39 7.72 2.86 2.06
N LEU A 40 8.44 2.89 0.95
CA LEU A 40 7.84 3.02 -0.38
C LEU A 40 7.69 1.64 -1.04
N ILE A 41 6.46 1.30 -1.40
CA ILE A 41 6.10 -0.01 -1.98
C ILE A 41 6.11 0.07 -3.50
N GLY A 42 6.75 -0.89 -4.17
CA GLY A 42 6.79 -0.99 -5.63
C GLY A 42 7.72 0.04 -6.29
N VAL A 43 8.71 0.58 -5.57
CA VAL A 43 9.80 1.36 -6.16
C VAL A 43 10.57 0.47 -7.11
N SER A 44 10.79 0.94 -8.34
CA SER A 44 11.63 0.25 -9.31
C SER A 44 13.09 0.46 -8.95
N VAL A 45 13.82 -0.65 -8.77
CA VAL A 45 15.25 -0.67 -8.50
C VAL A 45 15.92 -1.35 -9.68
N PHE A 46 16.63 -0.58 -10.50
CA PHE A 46 17.07 -1.05 -11.82
C PHE A 46 18.51 -0.64 -12.11
N ASP A 47 19.29 -1.58 -12.65
CA ASP A 47 20.62 -1.33 -13.19
C ASP A 47 20.56 -1.19 -14.71
N LYS A 48 20.96 -0.03 -15.23
CA LYS A 48 21.02 0.23 -16.69
C LYS A 48 21.99 -0.69 -17.40
N SER A 49 23.09 -1.07 -16.75
CA SER A 49 24.21 -1.75 -17.41
C SER A 49 23.95 -3.23 -17.65
N SER A 50 23.35 -3.93 -16.69
CA SER A 50 23.01 -5.36 -16.81
C SER A 50 21.56 -5.64 -17.21
N ASN A 51 20.73 -4.59 -17.35
CA ASN A 51 19.30 -4.70 -17.61
C ASN A 51 18.55 -5.57 -16.59
N LYS A 52 19.07 -5.64 -15.35
CA LYS A 52 18.47 -6.36 -14.23
C LYS A 52 17.81 -5.36 -13.29
N GLY A 53 16.66 -5.74 -12.75
CA GLY A 53 15.95 -4.93 -11.79
C GLY A 53 15.07 -5.76 -10.86
N THR A 54 14.60 -5.10 -9.81
CA THR A 54 13.64 -5.62 -8.86
C THR A 54 12.69 -4.50 -8.46
N SER A 55 11.70 -4.79 -7.61
CA SER A 55 10.86 -3.77 -7.01
C SER A 55 10.76 -3.96 -5.51
N THR A 56 10.53 -2.87 -4.76
CA THR A 56 10.34 -2.96 -3.32
C THR A 56 9.04 -3.68 -2.97
N ASN A 57 9.08 -4.49 -1.91
CA ASN A 57 7.90 -5.18 -1.37
C ASN A 57 7.00 -4.25 -0.53
N GLN A 58 5.97 -4.81 0.12
CA GLN A 58 5.02 -4.09 0.98
C GLN A 58 5.65 -3.35 2.18
N TYR A 59 6.87 -3.73 2.56
CA TYR A 59 7.62 -3.11 3.65
C TYR A 59 8.73 -2.17 3.13
N GLY A 60 8.75 -1.87 1.83
CA GLY A 60 9.76 -1.03 1.19
C GLY A 60 11.13 -1.68 1.04
N PHE A 61 11.25 -2.98 1.32
CA PHE A 61 12.50 -3.73 1.19
C PHE A 61 12.73 -4.17 -0.27
N TYR A 62 13.95 -4.06 -0.75
CA TYR A 62 14.40 -4.59 -2.04
C TYR A 62 15.65 -5.46 -1.88
N SER A 63 15.85 -6.36 -2.85
CA SER A 63 17.04 -7.19 -2.95
C SER A 63 17.31 -7.52 -4.42
N ILE A 64 18.52 -7.23 -4.89
CA ILE A 64 18.99 -7.53 -6.25
C ILE A 64 20.36 -8.20 -6.19
N THR A 65 20.50 -9.34 -6.86
CA THR A 65 21.74 -10.13 -6.88
C THR A 65 22.44 -9.95 -8.23
N LEU A 66 23.68 -9.49 -8.19
CA LEU A 66 24.51 -9.17 -9.36
C LEU A 66 25.91 -9.78 -9.20
N PRO A 67 26.61 -10.10 -10.30
CA PRO A 67 28.03 -10.46 -10.24
C PRO A 67 28.89 -9.37 -9.60
N LYS A 68 30.12 -9.71 -9.20
CA LYS A 68 31.12 -8.69 -8.81
C LYS A 68 31.31 -7.66 -9.93
N GLY A 69 31.20 -6.36 -9.62
CA GLY A 69 31.35 -5.32 -10.63
C GLY A 69 30.90 -3.93 -10.18
N LYS A 70 31.00 -2.96 -11.10
CA LYS A 70 30.50 -1.59 -10.89
C LYS A 70 29.14 -1.43 -11.53
N TYR A 71 28.20 -0.86 -10.79
CA TYR A 71 26.81 -0.71 -11.20
C TYR A 71 26.30 0.70 -10.93
N GLU A 72 25.35 1.13 -11.75
CA GLU A 72 24.59 2.37 -11.54
C GLU A 72 23.14 1.99 -11.27
N ILE A 73 22.78 1.96 -9.99
CA ILE A 73 21.44 1.55 -9.56
C ILE A 73 20.54 2.76 -9.49
N LEU A 74 19.44 2.69 -10.23
CA LEU A 74 18.38 3.68 -10.26
C LEU A 74 17.24 3.26 -9.36
N TYR A 75 16.77 4.20 -8.56
CA TYR A 75 15.59 4.07 -7.72
C TYR A 75 14.55 5.04 -8.25
N SER A 76 13.47 4.53 -8.83
CA SER A 76 12.41 5.35 -9.42
C SER A 76 11.03 4.95 -8.92
N PHE A 77 10.22 5.96 -8.66
CA PHE A 77 8.84 5.80 -8.26
C PHE A 77 8.01 6.95 -8.82
N ILE A 78 6.79 6.64 -9.26
CA ILE A 78 5.92 7.63 -9.89
C ILE A 78 5.63 8.77 -8.90
N GLY A 79 5.89 10.00 -9.34
CA GLY A 79 5.71 11.23 -8.55
C GLY A 79 6.91 11.60 -7.67
N LEU A 80 7.95 10.77 -7.59
CA LEU A 80 9.16 11.04 -6.81
C LEU A 80 10.37 11.27 -7.72
N LYS A 81 11.37 11.99 -7.20
CA LYS A 81 12.62 12.23 -7.90
C LYS A 81 13.44 10.94 -7.96
N THR A 82 13.79 10.51 -9.17
CA THR A 82 14.70 9.37 -9.39
C THR A 82 16.07 9.67 -8.78
N ILE A 83 16.63 8.70 -8.06
CA ILE A 83 17.99 8.75 -7.52
C ILE A 83 18.83 7.69 -8.22
N GLU A 84 20.05 8.09 -8.61
CA GLU A 84 21.08 7.21 -9.16
C GLU A 84 22.20 7.03 -8.13
N LYS A 85 22.60 5.78 -7.88
CA LYS A 85 23.74 5.46 -7.01
C LYS A 85 24.74 4.57 -7.74
N SER A 86 25.97 5.06 -7.86
CA SER A 86 27.11 4.26 -8.32
C SER A 86 27.61 3.37 -7.19
N ILE A 87 27.68 2.06 -7.43
CA ILE A 87 28.05 1.05 -6.44
C ILE A 87 29.15 0.17 -7.02
N ASN A 88 30.26 0.04 -6.29
CA ASN A 88 31.27 -0.99 -6.56
C ASN A 88 30.95 -2.22 -5.71
N LEU A 89 30.40 -3.25 -6.33
CA LEU A 89 29.89 -4.44 -5.67
C LEU A 89 31.00 -5.48 -5.52
N GLU A 90 31.61 -5.53 -4.35
CA GLU A 90 32.66 -6.50 -4.01
C GLU A 90 32.22 -7.52 -2.94
N GLU A 91 31.15 -7.23 -2.23
CA GLU A 91 30.54 -8.06 -1.19
C GLU A 91 29.03 -7.77 -1.11
N ASN A 92 28.30 -8.47 -0.25
CA ASN A 92 26.89 -8.15 -0.01
C ASN A 92 26.77 -6.77 0.64
N THR A 93 26.11 -5.84 -0.03
CA THR A 93 26.04 -4.45 0.40
C THR A 93 24.60 -4.05 0.73
N ARG A 94 24.40 -3.39 1.87
CA ARG A 94 23.11 -2.81 2.23
C ARG A 94 23.08 -1.31 2.00
N ILE A 95 22.08 -0.83 1.26
CA ILE A 95 21.94 0.59 0.91
C ILE A 95 20.48 1.00 1.10
N ASN A 96 20.23 1.78 2.15
CA ASN A 96 18.95 2.45 2.31
C ASN A 96 18.92 3.72 1.44
N VAL A 97 17.75 4.03 0.88
CA VAL A 97 17.55 5.18 0.00
C VAL A 97 16.31 5.94 0.46
N SER A 98 16.42 7.27 0.51
CA SER A 98 15.27 8.14 0.73
C SER A 98 14.98 8.91 -0.55
N LEU A 99 13.76 8.80 -1.08
CA LEU A 99 13.31 9.52 -2.26
C LEU A 99 12.60 10.81 -1.85
N LYS A 100 12.83 11.89 -2.60
CA LYS A 100 12.16 13.18 -2.44
C LYS A 100 10.96 13.27 -3.38
N GLU A 101 9.92 13.98 -2.97
CA GLU A 101 8.86 14.41 -3.89
C GLU A 101 9.46 15.19 -5.06
N ASN A 102 8.93 14.95 -6.25
CA ASN A 102 9.36 15.69 -7.43
C ASN A 102 8.66 17.06 -7.44
N ALA A 103 9.38 18.12 -7.07
CA ALA A 103 8.83 19.48 -7.04
C ALA A 103 8.55 20.07 -8.44
N THR A 104 8.93 19.37 -9.52
CA THR A 104 8.73 19.82 -10.90
C THR A 104 7.36 19.35 -11.41
N LEU A 105 6.31 20.07 -11.00
CA LEU A 105 5.03 20.08 -11.70
C LEU A 105 5.21 20.83 -13.03
N ILE A 106 5.06 20.08 -14.13
CA ILE A 106 4.74 20.54 -15.49
C ILE A 106 5.76 21.54 -16.10
N ASN A 107 6.88 21.02 -16.61
CA ASN A 107 7.41 21.63 -17.83
C ASN A 107 6.54 21.11 -18.98
N GLU A 108 6.08 22.03 -19.82
CA GLU A 108 5.44 21.75 -21.11
C GLU A 108 6.19 20.62 -21.81
N ILE A 109 5.47 19.54 -22.11
CA ILE A 109 6.03 18.41 -22.85
C ILE A 109 6.16 18.90 -24.28
N GLU A 110 7.36 19.33 -24.68
CA GLU A 110 7.73 19.41 -26.08
C GLU A 110 7.81 17.97 -26.59
N ILE A 111 6.74 17.51 -27.24
CA ILE A 111 6.68 16.19 -27.87
C ILE A 111 7.65 16.22 -29.05
N THR A 112 8.89 15.84 -28.81
CA THR A 112 9.78 15.34 -29.86
C THR A 112 9.44 13.87 -30.04
N GLU A 113 8.96 13.53 -31.24
CA GLU A 113 8.64 12.15 -31.61
C GLU A 113 9.88 11.25 -31.49
N GLU A 114 10.00 10.54 -30.39
CA GLU A 114 10.80 9.32 -30.30
C GLU A 114 9.89 8.15 -29.92
N GLY A 115 9.85 7.18 -30.84
CA GLY A 115 8.85 6.12 -30.88
C GLY A 115 8.89 5.13 -29.72
N LEU A 116 7.66 4.75 -29.35
CA LEU A 116 7.14 3.41 -29.02
C LEU A 116 7.78 2.60 -27.88
N ASP A 117 6.87 2.01 -27.09
CA ASP A 117 7.03 0.84 -26.24
C ASP A 117 7.77 0.99 -24.91
N LYS A 118 7.11 1.66 -23.96
CA LYS A 118 7.20 1.28 -22.54
C LYS A 118 5.83 1.10 -21.90
N ASN A 119 4.99 0.26 -22.52
CA ASN A 119 4.01 -0.51 -21.75
C ASN A 119 4.80 -1.54 -20.94
N VAL A 120 5.26 -1.15 -19.75
CA VAL A 120 5.73 -2.15 -18.79
C VAL A 120 4.49 -2.92 -18.33
N GLU A 121 4.25 -4.04 -18.99
CA GLU A 121 3.33 -5.10 -18.57
C GLU A 121 3.68 -5.49 -17.13
N LYS A 122 2.95 -4.93 -16.16
CA LYS A 122 2.77 -5.65 -14.91
C LYS A 122 1.82 -6.81 -15.22
N THR A 123 2.31 -8.02 -15.01
CA THR A 123 1.64 -9.31 -15.20
C THR A 123 0.38 -9.54 -14.34
N SER A 124 -0.11 -8.54 -13.62
CA SER A 124 -1.27 -8.65 -12.74
C SER A 124 -2.49 -7.92 -13.30
N MET A 125 -3.02 -8.37 -14.43
CA MET A 125 -4.24 -7.81 -15.07
C MET A 125 -5.47 -7.76 -14.13
N SER A 126 -5.49 -8.60 -13.09
CA SER A 126 -6.57 -8.64 -12.09
C SER A 126 -6.23 -7.95 -10.76
N GLN A 127 -5.12 -7.21 -10.70
CA GLN A 127 -4.69 -6.49 -9.50
C GLN A 127 -4.73 -4.98 -9.72
N VAL A 128 -5.30 -4.26 -8.77
CA VAL A 128 -5.36 -2.79 -8.78
C VAL A 128 -4.83 -2.28 -7.45
N LYS A 129 -3.82 -1.41 -7.50
CA LYS A 129 -3.29 -0.73 -6.32
C LYS A 129 -3.77 0.72 -6.29
N LEU A 130 -4.49 1.10 -5.25
CA LEU A 130 -4.99 2.46 -5.02
C LEU A 130 -4.23 3.12 -3.87
N LYS A 131 -3.57 4.25 -4.15
CA LYS A 131 -2.99 5.10 -3.10
C LYS A 131 -4.10 5.87 -2.40
N ILE A 132 -3.94 6.11 -1.09
CA ILE A 132 -4.95 6.86 -0.33
C ILE A 132 -5.17 8.29 -0.85
N GLN A 133 -4.15 8.93 -1.40
CA GLN A 133 -4.23 10.27 -2.00
C GLN A 133 -5.25 10.31 -3.15
N ASN A 134 -5.28 9.27 -3.99
CA ASN A 134 -6.24 9.16 -5.09
C ASN A 134 -7.66 8.99 -4.54
N ILE A 135 -7.82 8.17 -3.51
CA ILE A 135 -9.12 7.94 -2.85
C ILE A 135 -9.65 9.24 -2.23
N LYS A 136 -8.79 10.05 -1.58
CA LYS A 136 -9.16 11.34 -1.00
C LYS A 136 -9.56 12.40 -2.04
N SER A 137 -9.16 12.23 -3.31
CA SER A 137 -9.57 13.13 -4.39
C SER A 137 -10.98 12.84 -4.93
N ILE A 138 -11.54 11.67 -4.57
CA ILE A 138 -12.90 11.29 -4.93
C ILE A 138 -13.87 12.08 -4.05
N PRO A 139 -14.94 12.68 -4.61
CA PRO A 139 -15.93 13.41 -3.84
C PRO A 139 -16.50 12.53 -2.71
N ALA A 140 -16.32 13.00 -1.47
CA ALA A 140 -16.73 12.29 -0.28
C ALA A 140 -18.25 12.38 -0.10
N ILE A 141 -18.94 11.23 -0.04
CA ILE A 141 -20.38 11.19 0.23
C ILE A 141 -20.61 11.63 1.67
N LEU A 142 -21.40 12.69 1.87
CA LEU A 142 -21.72 13.27 3.18
C LEU A 142 -20.47 13.72 3.99
N GLY A 143 -19.37 14.02 3.28
CA GLY A 143 -18.12 14.48 3.87
C GLY A 143 -17.21 13.37 4.42
N GLU A 144 -17.51 12.11 4.11
CA GLU A 144 -16.72 10.97 4.55
C GLU A 144 -16.05 10.23 3.39
N VAL A 145 -14.72 10.16 3.45
CA VAL A 145 -13.91 9.39 2.49
C VAL A 145 -13.94 7.93 2.92
N ASP A 146 -14.44 7.06 2.04
CA ASP A 146 -14.62 5.65 2.32
C ASP A 146 -13.86 4.79 1.31
N VAL A 147 -13.01 3.92 1.83
CA VAL A 147 -12.12 3.07 1.03
C VAL A 147 -12.85 1.96 0.27
N LEU A 148 -13.93 1.41 0.83
CA LEU A 148 -14.71 0.37 0.16
C LEU A 148 -15.57 0.99 -0.94
N LYS A 149 -16.14 2.18 -0.71
CA LYS A 149 -16.86 2.93 -1.76
C LYS A 149 -15.94 3.34 -2.90
N ALA A 150 -14.70 3.71 -2.60
CA ALA A 150 -13.71 3.95 -3.65
C ALA A 150 -13.38 2.68 -4.45
N ALA A 151 -13.29 1.52 -3.79
CA ALA A 151 -13.11 0.24 -4.49
C ALA A 151 -14.28 -0.10 -5.42
N GLN A 152 -15.52 0.28 -5.07
CA GLN A 152 -16.70 0.08 -5.92
C GLN A 152 -16.67 0.86 -7.23
N LEU A 153 -15.81 1.88 -7.35
CA LEU A 153 -15.62 2.62 -8.61
C LEU A 153 -14.72 1.86 -9.60
N LEU A 154 -14.10 0.76 -9.17
CA LEU A 154 -13.30 -0.07 -10.05
C LEU A 154 -14.18 -1.01 -10.88
N PRO A 155 -13.80 -1.27 -12.14
CA PRO A 155 -14.56 -2.17 -13.00
C PRO A 155 -14.60 -3.60 -12.43
N GLY A 156 -15.80 -4.18 -12.43
CA GLY A 156 -16.06 -5.52 -11.92
C GLY A 156 -16.29 -5.60 -10.40
N ILE A 157 -16.42 -4.46 -9.72
CA ILE A 157 -16.82 -4.35 -8.31
C ILE A 157 -18.13 -3.56 -8.24
N SER A 158 -19.10 -4.01 -7.47
CA SER A 158 -20.34 -3.28 -7.21
C SER A 158 -20.72 -3.29 -5.72
N GLY A 159 -21.56 -2.33 -5.31
CA GLY A 159 -21.97 -2.16 -3.90
C GLY A 159 -23.15 -3.02 -3.43
N GLY A 160 -23.82 -3.72 -4.36
CA GLY A 160 -25.06 -4.45 -4.15
C GLY A 160 -26.33 -3.60 -3.98
N GLY A 161 -26.19 -2.38 -3.46
CA GLY A 161 -27.26 -1.41 -3.30
C GLY A 161 -26.71 0.00 -3.09
N GLU A 162 -27.58 1.01 -3.12
CA GLU A 162 -27.20 2.41 -2.95
C GLU A 162 -26.69 2.69 -1.53
N GLY A 163 -25.58 3.42 -1.42
CA GLY A 163 -24.99 3.81 -0.13
C GLY A 163 -24.30 2.69 0.65
N SER A 164 -24.51 1.42 0.27
CA SER A 164 -23.86 0.24 0.84
C SER A 164 -22.35 0.23 0.54
N ALA A 165 -21.56 -0.11 1.53
CA ALA A 165 -20.13 -0.42 1.49
C ALA A 165 -19.87 -1.92 1.27
N GLY A 166 -20.91 -2.70 0.94
CA GLY A 166 -20.77 -4.09 0.50
C GLY A 166 -19.89 -4.17 -0.75
N LEU A 167 -19.19 -5.28 -0.93
CA LEU A 167 -18.34 -5.52 -2.09
C LEU A 167 -18.79 -6.77 -2.83
N TYR A 168 -19.25 -6.58 -4.06
CA TYR A 168 -19.61 -7.67 -4.95
C TYR A 168 -18.60 -7.70 -6.09
N VAL A 169 -17.71 -8.67 -6.09
CA VAL A 169 -16.60 -8.73 -7.05
C VAL A 169 -16.83 -9.86 -8.04
N ARG A 170 -16.95 -9.52 -9.33
CA ARG A 170 -17.23 -10.48 -10.41
C ARG A 170 -18.41 -11.43 -10.11
N GLY A 171 -19.46 -10.90 -9.48
CA GLY A 171 -20.66 -11.66 -9.10
C GLY A 171 -20.57 -12.42 -7.78
N GLY A 172 -19.43 -12.44 -7.11
CA GLY A 172 -19.30 -12.97 -5.76
C GLY A 172 -19.88 -12.02 -4.71
N GLY A 173 -20.42 -12.56 -3.62
CA GLY A 173 -21.05 -11.80 -2.54
C GLY A 173 -20.04 -11.15 -1.57
N PRO A 174 -20.49 -10.23 -0.69
CA PRO A 174 -19.63 -9.57 0.29
C PRO A 174 -18.87 -10.53 1.22
N ASP A 175 -19.48 -11.65 1.56
CA ASP A 175 -18.95 -12.74 2.39
C ASP A 175 -17.91 -13.62 1.70
N GLN A 176 -17.76 -13.48 0.37
CA GLN A 176 -16.84 -14.25 -0.45
C GLN A 176 -15.51 -13.54 -0.71
N ASN A 177 -15.35 -12.31 -0.21
CA ASN A 177 -14.11 -11.55 -0.31
C ASN A 177 -13.23 -11.75 0.93
N LEU A 178 -11.91 -11.76 0.73
CA LEU A 178 -10.93 -11.65 1.81
C LEU A 178 -10.67 -10.17 2.04
N VAL A 179 -10.93 -9.66 3.23
CA VAL A 179 -10.55 -8.29 3.60
C VAL A 179 -9.47 -8.38 4.66
N LEU A 180 -8.33 -7.78 4.40
CA LEU A 180 -7.17 -7.74 5.29
C LEU A 180 -6.86 -6.30 5.68
N LEU A 181 -6.48 -6.11 6.94
CA LEU A 181 -5.88 -4.89 7.44
C LEU A 181 -4.53 -5.24 8.05
N ASP A 182 -3.43 -4.80 7.44
CA ASP A 182 -2.07 -5.21 7.81
C ASP A 182 -1.99 -6.75 8.03
N GLU A 183 -2.39 -7.52 7.00
CA GLU A 183 -2.41 -9.00 6.98
C GLU A 183 -3.43 -9.67 7.92
N ALA A 184 -4.11 -8.93 8.80
CA ALA A 184 -5.14 -9.47 9.69
C ALA A 184 -6.53 -9.52 9.03
N VAL A 185 -7.21 -10.66 9.13
CA VAL A 185 -8.54 -10.87 8.54
C VAL A 185 -9.60 -10.02 9.25
N VAL A 186 -10.31 -9.19 8.48
CA VAL A 186 -11.46 -8.39 8.92
C VAL A 186 -12.74 -9.08 8.45
N TYR A 187 -13.49 -9.67 9.37
CA TYR A 187 -14.71 -10.43 9.05
C TYR A 187 -15.93 -9.54 8.76
N ASN A 188 -16.05 -8.43 9.49
CA ASN A 188 -17.10 -7.44 9.26
C ASN A 188 -16.46 -6.09 9.03
N ALA A 189 -16.47 -5.68 7.76
CA ALA A 189 -15.81 -4.45 7.31
C ALA A 189 -16.74 -3.23 7.33
N ALA A 190 -17.94 -3.31 7.92
CA ALA A 190 -18.89 -2.20 7.91
C ALA A 190 -19.68 -1.96 9.21
N HIS A 191 -20.08 -0.70 9.40
CA HIS A 191 -21.02 -0.19 10.39
C HIS A 191 -22.33 0.28 9.71
N LEU A 192 -23.33 0.60 10.53
CA LEU A 192 -24.64 1.13 10.11
C LEU A 192 -25.25 0.31 8.96
N PHE A 193 -25.46 -0.98 9.20
CA PHE A 193 -26.05 -1.91 8.22
C PHE A 193 -25.35 -1.94 6.86
N GLY A 194 -24.04 -1.67 6.85
CA GLY A 194 -23.26 -1.63 5.63
C GLY A 194 -23.02 -0.23 5.08
N PHE A 195 -23.53 0.85 5.67
CA PHE A 195 -23.38 2.19 5.07
C PHE A 195 -21.96 2.78 5.19
N PHE A 196 -21.26 2.50 6.29
CA PHE A 196 -19.90 2.99 6.53
C PHE A 196 -18.93 1.82 6.60
N SER A 197 -17.77 1.93 5.96
CA SER A 197 -16.68 0.98 6.21
C SER A 197 -16.06 1.21 7.59
N VAL A 198 -15.49 0.17 8.21
CA VAL A 198 -14.74 0.27 9.49
C VAL A 198 -13.39 1.00 9.36
N PHE A 199 -12.99 1.28 8.13
CA PHE A 199 -11.66 1.71 7.77
C PHE A 199 -11.54 3.24 7.80
N ASN A 200 -10.69 3.76 8.67
CA ASN A 200 -10.38 5.19 8.68
C ASN A 200 -9.37 5.52 7.57
N ALA A 201 -9.85 6.24 6.55
CA ALA A 201 -9.03 6.67 5.41
C ALA A 201 -7.79 7.49 5.80
N ASP A 202 -7.79 8.19 6.94
CA ASP A 202 -6.65 8.98 7.38
C ASP A 202 -5.49 8.12 7.93
N ALA A 203 -5.79 6.91 8.41
CA ALA A 203 -4.81 5.93 8.88
C ALA A 203 -4.31 4.96 7.80
N ILE A 204 -4.94 4.97 6.62
CA ILE A 204 -4.62 4.06 5.52
C ILE A 204 -3.58 4.68 4.60
N LYS A 205 -2.66 3.84 4.13
CA LYS A 205 -1.61 4.20 3.18
C LYS A 205 -2.02 3.84 1.76
N ASP A 206 -2.38 2.58 1.55
CA ASP A 206 -2.84 2.09 0.26
C ASP A 206 -3.71 0.85 0.39
N ILE A 207 -4.36 0.53 -0.73
CA ILE A 207 -5.23 -0.63 -0.87
C ILE A 207 -4.80 -1.37 -2.12
N ASN A 208 -4.61 -2.67 -1.97
CA ASN A 208 -4.33 -3.58 -3.05
C ASN A 208 -5.51 -4.53 -3.25
N ILE A 209 -6.09 -4.52 -4.45
CA ILE A 209 -7.31 -5.26 -4.76
C ILE A 209 -6.97 -6.31 -5.81
N ILE A 210 -7.13 -7.58 -5.47
CA ILE A 210 -6.86 -8.72 -6.34
C ILE A 210 -8.19 -9.42 -6.65
N LYS A 211 -8.64 -9.31 -7.90
CA LYS A 211 -9.93 -9.84 -8.38
C LYS A 211 -9.85 -11.23 -9.02
N GLY A 212 -8.65 -11.81 -9.09
CA GLY A 212 -8.39 -13.10 -9.70
C GLY A 212 -6.90 -13.39 -9.82
N GLY A 213 -6.53 -14.66 -9.97
CA GLY A 213 -5.12 -15.08 -9.98
C GLY A 213 -4.40 -14.72 -8.68
N MET A 214 -5.10 -14.74 -7.55
CA MET A 214 -4.55 -14.35 -6.25
C MET A 214 -3.44 -15.33 -5.81
N PRO A 215 -2.35 -14.80 -5.24
CA PRO A 215 -1.28 -15.63 -4.65
C PRO A 215 -1.79 -16.66 -3.65
N ALA A 216 -1.06 -17.77 -3.51
CA ALA A 216 -1.51 -18.92 -2.72
C ALA A 216 -1.64 -18.63 -1.21
N GLU A 217 -0.93 -17.61 -0.71
CA GLU A 217 -1.06 -17.12 0.67
C GLU A 217 -2.45 -16.57 0.98
N TYR A 218 -3.18 -16.07 -0.03
CA TYR A 218 -4.55 -15.58 0.12
C TYR A 218 -5.57 -16.69 -0.10
N GLY A 219 -5.58 -17.66 0.81
CA GLY A 219 -6.53 -18.79 0.79
C GLY A 219 -7.91 -18.47 1.38
N GLY A 220 -8.87 -19.37 1.16
CA GLY A 220 -10.12 -19.42 1.94
C GLY A 220 -11.23 -18.46 1.50
N ARG A 221 -11.13 -17.82 0.34
CA ARG A 221 -12.15 -16.93 -0.23
C ARG A 221 -12.35 -17.17 -1.73
N LEU A 222 -13.55 -16.89 -2.22
CA LEU A 222 -14.00 -17.31 -3.55
C LEU A 222 -14.00 -16.18 -4.59
N SER A 223 -14.02 -14.93 -4.15
CA SER A 223 -14.29 -13.78 -5.02
C SER A 223 -13.09 -12.87 -5.23
N SER A 224 -12.53 -12.29 -4.17
CA SER A 224 -11.41 -11.35 -4.27
C SER A 224 -10.62 -11.21 -2.97
N VAL A 225 -9.48 -10.53 -3.04
CA VAL A 225 -8.67 -10.08 -1.90
C VAL A 225 -8.62 -8.57 -1.90
N LEU A 226 -8.95 -7.98 -0.76
CA LEU A 226 -8.81 -6.57 -0.43
C LEU A 226 -7.75 -6.46 0.67
N ASP A 227 -6.54 -6.09 0.29
CA ASP A 227 -5.41 -5.95 1.20
C ASP A 227 -5.17 -4.48 1.50
N ILE A 228 -5.49 -4.06 2.72
CA ILE A 228 -5.43 -2.68 3.18
C ILE A 228 -4.22 -2.52 4.08
N THR A 229 -3.30 -1.65 3.67
CA THR A 229 -2.09 -1.34 4.44
C THR A 229 -2.25 -0.04 5.19
N MET A 230 -2.00 -0.07 6.50
CA MET A 230 -1.97 1.14 7.33
C MET A 230 -0.67 1.92 7.15
N LYS A 231 -0.72 3.22 7.35
CA LYS A 231 0.47 4.09 7.45
C LYS A 231 1.43 3.59 8.53
N ASP A 232 2.72 3.77 8.29
CA ASP A 232 3.75 3.46 9.29
C ASP A 232 3.83 4.54 10.38
N GLY A 233 3.19 5.68 10.16
CA GLY A 233 3.31 6.90 10.97
C GLY A 233 4.55 7.70 10.58
N ASN A 234 4.53 9.01 10.86
CA ASN A 234 5.63 9.90 10.50
C ASN A 234 6.78 9.78 11.52
N ASN A 235 7.95 9.28 11.10
CA ASN A 235 9.10 9.12 12.00
C ASN A 235 10.04 10.35 12.05
N LYS A 236 9.65 11.45 11.39
CA LYS A 236 10.41 12.71 11.30
C LYS A 236 9.79 13.79 12.18
N GLU A 237 8.49 14.01 12.02
CA GLU A 237 7.74 15.14 12.57
C GLU A 237 6.37 14.71 13.08
N TYR A 238 5.85 15.47 14.05
CA TYR A 238 4.48 15.28 14.54
C TYR A 238 3.50 15.91 13.56
N GLN A 239 2.41 15.20 13.27
CA GLN A 239 1.36 15.64 12.36
C GLN A 239 -0.01 15.31 12.96
N ALA A 240 -0.97 16.20 12.69
CA ALA A 240 -2.35 16.06 13.11
C ALA A 240 -3.25 16.32 11.91
N ASP A 241 -4.15 15.38 11.63
CA ASP A 241 -5.18 15.49 10.60
C ASP A 241 -6.54 15.37 11.27
N GLY A 242 -7.55 16.06 10.77
CA GLY A 242 -8.89 15.96 11.31
C GLY A 242 -9.93 16.46 10.34
N GLY A 243 -11.17 16.08 10.58
CA GLY A 243 -12.30 16.50 9.77
C GLY A 243 -13.59 16.45 10.56
N ILE A 244 -14.42 17.47 10.38
CA ILE A 244 -15.78 17.54 10.90
C ILE A 244 -16.70 17.45 9.67
N GLY A 245 -17.48 16.38 9.59
CA GLY A 245 -18.43 16.13 8.51
C GLY A 245 -19.86 16.48 8.91
N LEU A 246 -20.82 16.09 8.07
CA LEU A 246 -22.24 16.20 8.45
C LEU A 246 -22.66 15.06 9.38
N LEU A 247 -22.06 13.88 9.26
CA LEU A 247 -22.46 12.69 10.03
C LEU A 247 -21.40 12.17 11.00
N SER A 248 -20.14 12.60 10.86
CA SER A 248 -19.03 12.08 11.63
C SER A 248 -17.91 13.10 11.81
N SER A 249 -17.20 12.97 12.93
CA SER A 249 -15.96 13.69 13.20
C SER A 249 -14.84 12.68 13.35
N ARG A 250 -13.66 13.06 12.86
CA ARG A 250 -12.46 12.22 12.92
C ARG A 250 -11.22 13.05 13.23
N MET A 251 -10.26 12.40 13.86
CA MET A 251 -8.98 12.99 14.21
C MET A 251 -7.90 11.91 14.16
N THR A 252 -6.76 12.25 13.58
CA THR A 252 -5.60 11.39 13.46
C THR A 252 -4.37 12.15 13.93
N LEU A 253 -3.57 11.50 14.77
CA LEU A 253 -2.31 12.01 15.28
C LEU A 253 -1.24 11.01 14.94
N GLN A 254 -0.13 11.48 14.38
CA GLN A 254 1.04 10.65 14.10
C GLN A 254 2.32 11.41 14.40
N GLY A 255 3.40 10.67 14.65
CA GLY A 255 4.69 11.30 14.90
C GLY A 255 5.75 10.34 15.41
N PRO A 256 6.98 10.82 15.61
CA PRO A 256 8.08 10.00 16.06
C PRO A 256 7.98 9.71 17.56
N ILE A 257 8.05 8.44 17.94
CA ILE A 257 8.40 8.07 19.33
C ILE A 257 9.90 8.35 19.54
N GLN A 258 10.72 7.95 18.57
CA GLN A 258 12.13 8.30 18.44
C GLN A 258 12.43 8.64 16.98
N LYS A 259 12.88 9.87 16.74
CA LYS A 259 13.15 10.39 15.38
C LYS A 259 14.02 9.42 14.58
N ASN A 260 13.62 9.18 13.33
CA ASN A 260 14.27 8.28 12.36
C ASN A 260 14.32 6.79 12.75
N LYS A 261 13.69 6.38 13.86
CA LYS A 261 13.73 4.99 14.35
C LYS A 261 12.34 4.40 14.59
N SER A 262 11.41 5.20 15.11
CA SER A 262 10.07 4.71 15.45
C SER A 262 9.03 5.81 15.36
N SER A 263 7.80 5.37 15.12
CA SER A 263 6.64 6.22 14.90
C SER A 263 5.40 5.61 15.52
N PHE A 264 4.43 6.46 15.78
CA PHE A 264 3.07 6.05 16.12
C PHE A 264 2.08 6.72 15.19
N ILE A 265 0.91 6.11 15.07
CA ILE A 265 -0.30 6.70 14.53
C ILE A 265 -1.48 6.28 15.42
N ILE A 266 -2.34 7.24 15.75
CA ILE A 266 -3.58 7.07 16.51
C ILE A 266 -4.66 7.80 15.74
N SER A 267 -5.75 7.11 15.40
CA SER A 267 -6.85 7.66 14.63
C SER A 267 -8.17 7.29 15.27
N GLY A 268 -9.02 8.28 15.49
CA GLY A 268 -10.35 8.14 16.06
C GLY A 268 -11.42 8.68 15.12
N ARG A 269 -12.56 7.99 15.06
CA ARG A 269 -13.77 8.46 14.36
C ARG A 269 -14.98 8.23 15.26
N ARG A 270 -15.91 9.18 15.30
CA ARG A 270 -17.23 9.05 15.95
C ARG A 270 -18.28 9.63 15.02
N THR A 271 -19.29 8.84 14.69
CA THR A 271 -20.51 9.36 14.04
C THR A 271 -21.30 10.21 15.01
N TYR A 272 -22.33 10.94 14.61
CA TYR A 272 -23.29 11.58 15.54
C TYR A 272 -24.70 11.62 14.96
N ILE A 273 -25.03 10.59 14.16
CA ILE A 273 -26.36 10.43 13.57
C ILE A 273 -27.43 10.22 14.65
N ASP A 274 -27.07 9.67 15.82
CA ASP A 274 -27.92 9.62 17.02
C ASP A 274 -28.38 11.01 17.46
N VAL A 275 -27.45 11.98 17.52
CA VAL A 275 -27.77 13.35 17.92
C VAL A 275 -28.62 14.06 16.87
N LEU A 276 -28.26 13.90 15.59
CA LEU A 276 -28.96 14.56 14.48
C LEU A 276 -30.36 14.01 14.21
N SER A 277 -30.57 12.70 14.42
CA SER A 277 -31.88 12.07 14.22
C SER A 277 -32.83 12.29 15.39
N LYS A 278 -32.32 12.51 16.61
CA LYS A 278 -33.12 12.64 17.84
C LYS A 278 -34.31 13.61 17.76
N PRO A 279 -34.21 14.82 17.14
CA PRO A 279 -35.35 15.73 17.02
C PRO A 279 -36.48 15.18 16.14
N PHE A 280 -36.16 14.33 15.16
CA PHE A 280 -37.13 13.71 14.26
C PHE A 280 -37.74 12.46 14.88
N LEU A 281 -36.94 11.68 15.62
CA LEU A 281 -37.38 10.44 16.27
C LEU A 281 -38.25 10.69 17.51
N ASN A 282 -38.13 11.85 18.17
CA ASN A 282 -38.92 12.18 19.35
C ASN A 282 -40.23 12.93 19.04
N LYS A 283 -40.57 13.09 17.76
CA LYS A 283 -41.88 13.62 17.39
C LYS A 283 -42.97 12.59 17.70
N LYS A 284 -44.12 13.08 18.17
CA LYS A 284 -45.35 12.29 18.23
C LYS A 284 -46.03 12.33 16.87
N ASP A 285 -46.73 11.26 16.54
CA ASP A 285 -47.60 11.22 15.39
C ASP A 285 -48.70 12.28 15.52
N GLU A 286 -48.90 13.10 14.48
CA GLU A 286 -49.81 14.25 14.54
C GLU A 286 -51.29 13.83 14.51
N GLU A 287 -51.63 12.65 13.96
CA GLU A 287 -53.02 12.17 13.87
C GLU A 287 -53.42 11.33 15.08
N THR A 288 -52.52 10.52 15.61
CA THR A 288 -52.81 9.55 16.70
C THR A 288 -52.32 10.01 18.07
N GLY A 289 -51.39 10.98 18.13
CA GLY A 289 -50.76 11.45 19.38
C GLY A 289 -49.81 10.45 20.03
N GLU A 290 -49.63 9.28 19.41
CA GLU A 290 -48.71 8.22 19.83
C GLU A 290 -47.25 8.69 19.63
N PRO A 291 -46.31 8.31 20.52
CA PRO A 291 -44.90 8.55 20.28
C PRO A 291 -44.43 7.76 19.05
N ASN A 292 -43.52 8.35 18.25
CA ASN A 292 -42.87 7.63 17.17
C ASN A 292 -42.30 6.29 17.70
N PRO A 293 -42.52 5.14 17.03
CA PRO A 293 -42.02 3.83 17.47
C PRO A 293 -40.50 3.77 17.70
N PHE A 294 -39.75 4.69 17.08
CA PHE A 294 -38.31 4.84 17.21
C PHE A 294 -37.89 5.91 18.23
N SER A 295 -38.83 6.51 18.97
CA SER A 295 -38.52 7.49 20.01
C SER A 295 -37.62 6.88 21.09
N GLY A 296 -36.57 7.59 21.46
CA GLY A 296 -35.54 7.09 22.38
C GLY A 296 -34.51 6.15 21.75
N SER A 297 -34.67 5.74 20.48
CA SER A 297 -33.62 5.03 19.75
C SER A 297 -32.51 5.99 19.29
N GLY A 298 -31.29 5.47 19.20
CA GLY A 298 -30.13 6.21 18.73
C GLY A 298 -29.04 5.26 18.29
N TYR A 299 -28.57 5.39 17.06
CA TYR A 299 -27.46 4.61 16.55
C TYR A 299 -26.21 5.47 16.46
N TYR A 300 -25.10 4.95 16.97
CA TYR A 300 -23.79 5.50 16.74
C TYR A 300 -22.72 4.41 16.77
N PHE A 301 -21.56 4.75 16.25
CA PHE A 301 -20.35 3.97 16.45
C PHE A 301 -19.15 4.90 16.61
N TYR A 302 -18.09 4.33 17.13
CA TYR A 302 -16.77 4.93 17.13
C TYR A 302 -15.75 3.89 16.71
N ASP A 303 -14.69 4.36 16.07
CA ASP A 303 -13.55 3.56 15.68
C ASP A 303 -12.31 4.16 16.31
N LEU A 304 -11.44 3.29 16.79
CA LEU A 304 -10.12 3.65 17.27
C LEU A 304 -9.10 2.73 16.59
N THR A 305 -8.18 3.34 15.85
CA THR A 305 -7.11 2.66 15.12
C THR A 305 -5.77 3.16 15.65
N THR A 306 -4.90 2.25 16.04
CA THR A 306 -3.57 2.60 16.54
C THR A 306 -2.52 1.67 15.95
N LYS A 307 -1.39 2.22 15.53
CA LYS A 307 -0.24 1.43 15.09
C LYS A 307 1.05 2.07 15.58
N ILE A 308 1.99 1.24 16.01
CA ILE A 308 3.32 1.64 16.43
C ILE A 308 4.30 0.90 15.53
N ASN A 309 5.24 1.64 14.95
CA ASN A 309 6.32 1.07 14.16
C ASN A 309 7.65 1.33 14.87
N TYR A 310 8.48 0.30 15.00
CA TYR A 310 9.78 0.40 15.66
C TYR A 310 10.84 -0.39 14.89
N ARG A 311 11.87 0.31 14.41
CA ARG A 311 13.03 -0.35 13.80
C ARG A 311 13.99 -0.83 14.87
N ILE A 312 14.02 -2.14 15.09
CA ILE A 312 14.90 -2.79 16.09
C ILE A 312 16.36 -2.61 15.70
N SER A 313 16.70 -2.84 14.44
CA SER A 313 18.06 -2.73 13.94
C SER A 313 18.10 -2.28 12.49
N ASP A 314 19.28 -1.91 12.01
CA ASP A 314 19.52 -1.65 10.60
C ASP A 314 19.71 -2.95 9.78
N LYS A 315 19.54 -4.13 10.40
CA LYS A 315 19.38 -5.43 9.74
C LYS A 315 17.90 -5.74 9.57
#